data_AF-A0A8T5QRN9-F1
#
_entry.id   AF-A0A8T5QRN9-F1
#
_cell.length_a   1.000
_cell.length_b   1.000
_cell.length_c   1.000
_cell.angle_alpha   90.00
_cell.angle_beta   90.00
_cell.angle_gamma   90.00
#
_symmetry.space_group_name_H-M   'P 1'
#
loop_
_entity.id
_entity.type
_entity.pdbx_description
1 polymer ?
#
loop_
_entity_poly.entity_id
_entity_poly.type
_entity_poly.pdbx_seq_one_letter_code
_entity_poly.pdbx_strand_id
1 'polypeptide(L)'
;MKKELAIIAVLVIFVLVWNPQFEYDENLSIDPNYVLDAAGIDKTDYFNSLIDDFSGTRNLWAKGDALLVLARLDNNKDYYKYACDSFHSYSPDTDEEAAILYETFASLNCKGTWRGDLRDAAYYWNNVGVRWRADILEALADEKPLALEFDTSEIRPALEIINAEEITIGNTEVVVEEDDVIVSQVDRVLRDWLGLQLMQSPFDGEILRVFSEKLTYSEDELREDIGWHEGGRLWDIENILDVEHIPAVGTLVAKKDNKWYAPDENGVFRFEVPLDKVSYPTTRFLTADLAVVVDSHGMNMLVEQAVRNKADVVIACCDHPGKIKAVEYLSEKGISAICFTDLDLYLALGHDVNAVGSAPFEFKDDKLVFGGKPITIRTGQEVIVTKADVGKTYAIWYYDTPYRYFSEVSKTFPLELITITVDDFKQTHKVYDAAREAHADTVASRVFNKYDYNQAKAWLEESKSHKLILFHSISYPYGILISQEFPEQVGFGDVNINRNI
;
A
#
# COMPACT_ATOMS: atom_id res chain seq x y z
N MET A 1 38.03 40.78 -29.20
CA MET A 1 38.41 40.05 -30.42
C MET A 1 39.01 38.71 -30.03
N LYS A 2 38.31 37.63 -30.39
CA LYS A 2 38.80 36.31 -30.86
C LYS A 2 39.86 35.56 -30.02
N LYS A 3 39.48 34.38 -29.49
CA LYS A 3 39.88 33.01 -29.94
C LYS A 3 41.27 32.61 -29.40
N GLU A 4 41.56 31.47 -28.77
CA GLU A 4 41.10 30.08 -28.79
C GLU A 4 41.64 29.40 -27.50
N LEU A 5 40.83 28.67 -26.73
CA LEU A 5 40.70 27.20 -26.71
C LEU A 5 41.96 26.39 -26.33
N ALA A 6 41.96 25.81 -25.12
CA ALA A 6 42.17 24.37 -24.91
C ALA A 6 41.94 23.97 -23.43
N ILE A 7 40.91 23.15 -23.22
CA ILE A 7 40.79 22.12 -22.17
C ILE A 7 40.63 22.62 -20.72
N ILE A 8 39.39 22.91 -20.30
CA ILE A 8 38.76 22.31 -19.10
C ILE A 8 37.27 22.17 -19.43
N ALA A 9 36.93 21.09 -20.12
CA ALA A 9 35.54 20.68 -20.33
C ALA A 9 35.09 19.92 -19.07
N VAL A 10 34.08 20.47 -18.40
CA VAL A 10 32.96 19.75 -17.76
C VAL A 10 33.32 18.37 -17.19
N LEU A 11 33.87 18.36 -15.98
CA LEU A 11 33.79 17.23 -15.04
C LEU A 11 32.57 17.42 -14.13
N VAL A 12 31.41 17.61 -14.77
CA VAL A 12 30.10 17.31 -14.19
C VAL A 12 29.57 16.15 -15.02
N ILE A 13 30.24 15.01 -14.89
CA ILE A 13 29.72 13.71 -15.31
C ILE A 13 29.59 12.95 -14.02
N PHE A 14 28.33 12.74 -13.64
CA PHE A 14 27.83 11.68 -12.78
C PHE A 14 28.96 10.89 -12.10
N VAL A 15 29.18 11.17 -10.82
CA VAL A 15 29.56 10.10 -9.91
C VAL A 15 28.39 9.12 -9.99
N LEU A 16 28.49 8.16 -10.93
CA LEU A 16 28.00 6.83 -10.71
C LEU A 16 28.59 6.47 -9.36
N VAL A 17 27.78 6.63 -8.31
CA VAL A 17 28.04 6.02 -7.02
C VAL A 17 28.16 4.56 -7.38
N TRP A 18 29.41 4.12 -7.46
CA TRP A 18 29.75 2.72 -7.58
C TRP A 18 29.39 2.18 -6.20
N ASN A 19 28.09 1.94 -6.01
CA ASN A 19 27.61 1.20 -4.87
C ASN A 19 28.30 -0.16 -5.03
N PRO A 20 29.10 -0.59 -4.05
CA PRO A 20 29.66 -1.92 -4.11
C PRO A 20 28.48 -2.86 -4.33
N GLN A 21 28.46 -3.57 -5.46
CA GLN A 21 27.53 -4.69 -5.62
C GLN A 21 27.68 -5.53 -4.36
N PHE A 22 26.56 -5.85 -3.72
CA PHE A 22 26.56 -6.69 -2.53
C PHE A 22 27.32 -7.96 -2.89
N GLU A 23 28.50 -8.17 -2.28
CA GLU A 23 29.44 -9.21 -2.73
C GLU A 23 28.85 -10.63 -2.64
N TYR A 24 27.68 -10.76 -2.01
CA TYR A 24 26.95 -11.99 -1.74
C TYR A 24 25.54 -12.03 -2.35
N ASP A 25 25.00 -10.92 -2.88
CA ASP A 25 23.67 -10.84 -3.50
C ASP A 25 23.79 -10.05 -4.82
N GLU A 26 24.20 -10.76 -5.88
CA GLU A 26 24.55 -10.16 -7.17
C GLU A 26 23.36 -9.54 -7.92
N ASN A 27 22.14 -9.96 -7.58
CA ASN A 27 20.91 -9.49 -8.20
C ASN A 27 20.30 -8.28 -7.47
N LEU A 28 20.73 -8.01 -6.23
CA LEU A 28 20.34 -6.82 -5.50
C LEU A 28 20.98 -5.57 -6.12
N SER A 29 20.16 -4.85 -6.89
CA SER A 29 20.58 -3.63 -7.59
C SER A 29 20.10 -2.35 -6.92
N ILE A 30 19.32 -2.45 -5.85
CA ILE A 30 18.70 -1.32 -5.16
C ILE A 30 19.31 -1.18 -3.76
N ASP A 31 19.65 0.05 -3.40
CA ASP A 31 20.21 0.38 -2.09
C ASP A 31 19.08 0.37 -1.03
N PRO A 32 19.10 -0.55 -0.05
CA PRO A 32 18.08 -0.60 1.00
C PRO A 32 18.10 0.63 1.91
N ASN A 33 19.20 1.40 1.95
CA ASN A 33 19.26 2.65 2.73
C ASN A 33 18.31 3.71 2.16
N TYR A 34 17.97 3.64 0.87
CA TYR A 34 17.09 4.61 0.22
C TYR A 34 15.77 4.81 0.99
N VAL A 35 15.14 3.72 1.45
CA VAL A 35 13.85 3.80 2.13
C VAL A 35 14.00 4.33 3.56
N LEU A 36 15.05 3.93 4.29
CA LEU A 36 15.33 4.47 5.63
C LEU A 36 15.60 5.97 5.57
N ASP A 37 16.41 6.41 4.59
CA ASP A 37 16.72 7.82 4.37
C ASP A 37 15.47 8.62 4.00
N ALA A 38 14.62 8.07 3.13
CA ALA A 38 13.36 8.70 2.73
C ALA A 38 12.37 8.83 3.91
N ALA A 39 12.37 7.87 4.83
CA ALA A 39 11.55 7.88 6.04
C ALA A 39 12.18 8.73 7.17
N GLY A 40 13.43 9.19 7.03
CA GLY A 40 14.17 9.92 8.06
C GLY A 40 14.51 9.06 9.28
N ILE A 41 14.69 7.76 9.09
CA ILE A 41 15.05 6.80 10.14
C ILE A 41 16.58 6.74 10.24
N ASP A 42 17.12 6.93 11.46
CA ASP A 42 18.55 6.74 11.68
C ASP A 42 18.91 5.26 11.54
N LYS A 43 19.77 4.97 10.57
CA LYS A 43 20.21 3.60 10.26
C LYS A 43 20.86 2.91 11.46
N THR A 44 21.66 3.62 12.25
CA THR A 44 22.39 3.02 13.37
C THR A 44 21.42 2.61 14.47
N ASP A 45 20.47 3.49 14.78
CA ASP A 45 19.42 3.21 15.75
C ASP A 45 18.55 2.03 15.28
N TYR A 46 18.07 2.07 14.03
CA TYR A 46 17.30 0.98 13.43
C TYR A 46 18.04 -0.36 13.50
N PHE A 47 19.32 -0.36 13.11
CA PHE A 47 20.15 -1.56 13.09
C PHE A 47 20.33 -2.16 14.49
N ASN A 48 20.60 -1.33 15.50
CA ASN A 48 20.75 -1.79 16.88
C ASN A 48 19.43 -2.32 17.45
N SER A 49 18.31 -1.64 17.20
CA SER A 49 16.99 -2.10 17.65
C SER A 49 16.62 -3.44 17.00
N LEU A 50 16.88 -3.61 15.71
CA LEU A 50 16.62 -4.88 15.04
C LEU A 50 17.45 -6.03 15.64
N ILE A 51 18.71 -5.77 16.03
CA ILE A 51 19.56 -6.75 16.73
C ILE A 51 18.93 -7.20 18.05
N ASP A 52 18.46 -6.24 18.84
CA ASP A 52 17.85 -6.53 20.13
C ASP A 52 16.59 -7.38 19.95
N ASP A 53 15.75 -7.03 18.96
CA ASP A 53 14.48 -7.73 18.68
C ASP A 53 14.69 -9.16 18.17
N PHE A 54 15.58 -9.37 17.19
CA PHE A 54 15.75 -10.72 16.61
C PHE A 54 16.44 -11.70 17.55
N SER A 55 17.19 -11.20 18.55
CA SER A 55 17.85 -12.06 19.53
C SER A 55 16.86 -12.90 20.36
N GLY A 56 15.62 -12.44 20.49
CA GLY A 56 14.56 -13.07 21.28
C GLY A 56 13.59 -13.95 20.48
N THR A 57 13.50 -13.81 19.15
CA THR A 57 12.50 -14.54 18.37
C THR A 57 12.87 -16.02 18.16
N ARG A 58 11.86 -16.89 18.23
CA ARG A 58 11.97 -18.31 17.88
C ARG A 58 11.46 -18.61 16.47
N ASN A 59 10.81 -17.64 15.82
CA ASN A 59 10.34 -17.80 14.46
C ASN A 59 11.55 -17.74 13.51
N LEU A 60 11.84 -18.88 12.87
CA LEU A 60 13.03 -19.03 12.03
C LEU A 60 12.94 -18.24 10.72
N TRP A 61 11.73 -18.02 10.20
CA TRP A 61 11.53 -17.16 9.04
C TRP A 61 11.79 -15.70 9.40
N ALA A 62 11.13 -15.19 10.44
CA ALA A 62 11.32 -13.83 10.97
C ALA A 62 12.79 -13.53 11.27
N LYS A 63 13.47 -14.48 11.92
CA LYS A 63 14.90 -14.40 12.20
C LYS A 63 15.74 -14.35 10.92
N GLY A 64 15.40 -15.18 9.92
CA GLY A 64 16.06 -15.17 8.62
C GLY A 64 15.90 -13.83 7.91
N ASP A 65 14.69 -13.27 7.91
CA ASP A 65 14.42 -11.95 7.34
C ASP A 65 15.19 -10.86 8.07
N ALA A 66 15.14 -10.79 9.40
CA ALA A 66 15.87 -9.79 10.18
C ALA A 66 17.39 -9.84 9.91
N LEU A 67 17.96 -11.04 9.86
CA LEU A 67 19.37 -11.24 9.52
C LEU A 67 19.68 -10.82 8.08
N LEU A 68 18.78 -11.07 7.13
CA LEU A 68 18.93 -10.62 5.75
C LEU A 68 18.88 -9.10 5.65
N VAL A 69 17.98 -8.45 6.39
CA VAL A 69 17.92 -6.98 6.47
C VAL A 69 19.25 -6.43 7.01
N LEU A 70 19.76 -6.96 8.12
CA LEU A 70 21.05 -6.55 8.68
C LEU A 70 22.20 -6.78 7.71
N ALA A 71 22.21 -7.93 7.02
CA ALA A 71 23.21 -8.23 6.01
C ALA A 71 23.23 -7.15 4.93
N ARG A 72 22.06 -6.80 4.38
CA ARG A 72 21.89 -5.82 3.29
C ARG A 72 22.16 -4.39 3.74
N LEU A 73 21.84 -4.03 4.97
CA LEU A 73 22.16 -2.70 5.50
C LEU A 73 23.66 -2.53 5.76
N ASP A 74 24.35 -3.55 6.29
CA ASP A 74 25.77 -3.49 6.68
C ASP A 74 26.74 -4.08 5.63
N ASN A 75 26.21 -4.59 4.52
CA ASN A 75 26.95 -5.38 3.52
C ASN A 75 27.78 -6.51 4.19
N ASN A 76 27.15 -7.26 5.09
CA ASN A 76 27.83 -8.19 6.00
C ASN A 76 27.54 -9.68 5.66
N LYS A 77 28.58 -10.41 5.28
CA LYS A 77 28.51 -11.82 4.86
C LYS A 77 28.15 -12.80 6.00
N ASP A 78 28.47 -12.45 7.24
CA ASP A 78 28.17 -13.34 8.37
C ASP A 78 26.67 -13.34 8.66
N TYR A 79 26.02 -12.16 8.68
CA TYR A 79 24.56 -12.07 8.79
C TYR A 79 23.87 -12.76 7.63
N TYR A 80 24.40 -12.62 6.41
CA TYR A 80 23.87 -13.33 5.25
C TYR A 80 23.90 -14.86 5.44
N LYS A 81 25.04 -15.40 5.90
CA LYS A 81 25.16 -16.83 6.21
C LYS A 81 24.19 -17.26 7.32
N TYR A 82 24.03 -16.45 8.37
CA TYR A 82 23.08 -16.77 9.43
C TYR A 82 21.63 -16.71 8.95
N ALA A 83 21.30 -15.81 8.03
CA ALA A 83 19.98 -15.78 7.39
C ALA A 83 19.73 -17.09 6.63
N CYS A 84 20.70 -17.54 5.82
CA CYS A 84 20.67 -18.83 5.13
C CYS A 84 20.44 -20.00 6.11
N ASP A 85 21.23 -20.07 7.19
CA ASP A 85 21.11 -21.13 8.20
C ASP A 85 19.72 -21.13 8.86
N SER A 86 19.14 -19.95 9.08
CA SER A 86 17.80 -19.78 9.65
C SER A 86 16.72 -20.31 8.72
N PHE A 87 16.73 -19.89 7.44
CA PHE A 87 15.77 -20.39 6.45
C PHE A 87 15.91 -21.90 6.21
N HIS A 88 17.13 -22.44 6.17
CA HIS A 88 17.35 -23.90 6.05
C HIS A 88 16.81 -24.70 7.23
N SER A 89 16.66 -24.06 8.39
CA SER A 89 16.12 -24.69 9.60
C SER A 89 14.61 -24.51 9.72
N TYR A 90 14.00 -23.63 8.91
CA TYR A 90 12.56 -23.42 8.86
C TYR A 90 11.86 -24.59 8.17
N SER A 91 10.71 -24.99 8.71
CA SER A 91 9.84 -26.02 8.13
C SER A 91 8.57 -25.33 7.65
N PRO A 92 8.29 -25.34 6.34
CA PRO A 92 7.03 -24.80 5.83
C PRO A 92 5.87 -25.70 6.22
N ASP A 93 4.70 -25.10 6.48
CA ASP A 93 3.47 -25.82 6.84
C ASP A 93 2.59 -26.09 5.61
N THR A 94 2.77 -25.32 4.53
CA THR A 94 2.02 -25.45 3.27
C THR A 94 2.94 -25.60 2.06
N ASP A 95 2.39 -26.11 0.95
CA ASP A 95 3.12 -26.18 -0.33
C ASP A 95 3.45 -24.77 -0.87
N GLU A 96 2.60 -23.77 -0.62
CA GLU A 96 2.87 -22.38 -1.01
C GLU A 96 4.04 -21.78 -0.23
N GLU A 97 4.07 -21.97 1.08
CA GLU A 97 5.22 -21.60 1.92
C GLU A 97 6.50 -22.31 1.49
N ALA A 98 6.41 -23.61 1.18
CA ALA A 98 7.54 -24.37 0.68
C ALA A 98 8.06 -23.76 -0.63
N ALA A 99 7.18 -23.43 -1.57
CA ALA A 99 7.55 -22.81 -2.83
C ALA A 99 8.32 -21.49 -2.63
N ILE A 100 7.83 -20.61 -1.75
CA ILE A 100 8.45 -19.31 -1.43
C ILE A 100 9.78 -19.51 -0.67
N LEU A 101 9.89 -20.53 0.19
CA LEU A 101 11.13 -20.90 0.86
C LEU A 101 12.20 -21.34 -0.15
N TYR A 102 11.84 -22.15 -1.15
CA TYR A 102 12.77 -22.58 -2.18
C TYR A 102 13.16 -21.44 -3.15
N GLU A 103 12.25 -20.51 -3.45
CA GLU A 103 12.61 -19.26 -4.15
C GLU A 103 13.57 -18.40 -3.30
N THR A 104 13.41 -18.40 -1.98
CA THR A 104 14.35 -17.77 -1.05
C THR A 104 15.72 -18.45 -1.13
N PHE A 105 15.80 -19.78 -1.12
CA PHE A 105 17.07 -20.49 -1.28
C PHE A 105 17.73 -20.20 -2.63
N ALA A 106 16.94 -20.18 -3.71
CA ALA A 106 17.43 -19.84 -5.04
C ALA A 106 17.98 -18.41 -5.05
N SER A 107 17.21 -17.42 -4.60
CA SER A 107 17.62 -16.02 -4.55
C SER A 107 18.91 -15.82 -3.77
N LEU A 108 19.01 -16.44 -2.58
CA LEU A 108 20.17 -16.28 -1.73
C LEU A 108 21.35 -17.18 -2.16
N ASN A 109 21.10 -18.20 -2.96
CA ASN A 109 22.07 -19.17 -3.47
C ASN A 109 23.06 -19.68 -2.39
N CYS A 110 22.57 -19.88 -1.16
CA CYS A 110 23.38 -20.12 0.04
C CYS A 110 24.36 -21.29 -0.07
N LYS A 111 24.01 -22.30 -0.89
CA LYS A 111 24.78 -23.55 -1.07
C LYS A 111 25.24 -23.78 -2.52
N GLY A 112 25.08 -22.80 -3.41
CA GLY A 112 25.36 -23.00 -4.84
C GLY A 112 24.36 -23.93 -5.53
N THR A 113 23.16 -24.09 -4.97
CA THR A 113 22.12 -25.03 -5.41
C THR A 113 21.00 -24.38 -6.22
N TRP A 114 21.19 -23.13 -6.68
CA TRP A 114 20.22 -22.31 -7.39
C TRP A 114 19.29 -23.07 -8.37
N ARG A 115 19.84 -23.88 -9.30
CA ARG A 115 19.02 -24.65 -10.26
C ARG A 115 18.13 -25.71 -9.60
N GLY A 116 18.62 -26.34 -8.54
CA GLY A 116 17.87 -27.33 -7.77
C GLY A 116 16.74 -26.65 -6.99
N ASP A 117 17.06 -25.56 -6.29
CA ASP A 117 16.09 -24.81 -5.50
C ASP A 117 14.96 -24.23 -6.37
N LEU A 118 15.27 -23.74 -7.58
CA LEU A 118 14.24 -23.30 -8.53
C LEU A 118 13.31 -24.43 -8.99
N ARG A 119 13.82 -25.65 -9.19
CA ARG A 119 13.00 -26.81 -9.58
C ARG A 119 12.12 -27.29 -8.43
N ASP A 120 12.64 -27.26 -7.20
CA ASP A 120 11.86 -27.57 -6.01
C ASP A 120 10.74 -26.52 -5.84
N ALA A 121 11.05 -25.23 -5.99
CA ALA A 121 10.03 -24.18 -5.99
C ALA A 121 8.97 -24.40 -7.08
N ALA A 122 9.37 -24.72 -8.31
CA ALA A 122 8.45 -25.01 -9.41
C ALA A 122 7.54 -26.22 -9.11
N TYR A 123 8.10 -27.27 -8.49
CA TYR A 123 7.33 -28.44 -8.06
C TYR A 123 6.21 -28.04 -7.09
N TYR A 124 6.52 -27.25 -6.06
CA TYR A 124 5.52 -26.83 -5.08
C TYR A 124 4.49 -25.85 -5.66
N TRP A 125 4.91 -24.91 -6.54
CA TRP A 125 3.96 -24.04 -7.26
C TRP A 125 3.00 -24.82 -8.15
N ASN A 126 3.45 -25.92 -8.77
CA ASN A 126 2.59 -26.82 -9.52
C ASN A 126 1.55 -27.51 -8.63
N ASN A 127 1.90 -27.87 -7.38
CA ASN A 127 0.96 -28.51 -6.45
C ASN A 127 -0.17 -27.56 -6.03
N VAL A 128 0.13 -26.27 -5.83
CA VAL A 128 -0.89 -25.25 -5.51
C VAL A 128 -1.58 -24.67 -6.75
N GLY A 129 -1.29 -25.21 -7.95
CA GLY A 129 -1.99 -24.89 -9.19
C GLY A 129 -1.48 -23.65 -9.95
N VAL A 130 -0.39 -23.02 -9.51
CA VAL A 130 0.18 -21.81 -10.12
C VAL A 130 1.20 -22.19 -11.21
N ARG A 131 0.70 -22.85 -12.26
CA ARG A 131 1.55 -23.44 -13.32
C ARG A 131 2.41 -22.43 -14.07
N TRP A 132 1.87 -21.23 -14.34
CA TRP A 132 2.61 -20.19 -15.05
C TRP A 132 3.87 -19.77 -14.29
N ARG A 133 3.83 -19.75 -12.95
CA ARG A 133 4.99 -19.45 -12.09
C ARG A 133 5.98 -20.60 -12.09
N ALA A 134 5.49 -21.83 -12.00
CA ALA A 134 6.31 -23.03 -12.11
C ALA A 134 7.08 -23.07 -13.45
N ASP A 135 6.42 -22.77 -14.58
CA ASP A 135 7.03 -22.74 -15.91
C ASP A 135 8.16 -21.69 -16.00
N ILE A 136 7.97 -20.51 -15.38
CA ILE A 136 9.02 -19.47 -15.29
C ILE A 136 10.23 -19.99 -14.51
N LEU A 137 10.01 -20.63 -13.36
CA LEU A 137 11.07 -21.14 -12.49
C LEU A 137 11.83 -22.30 -13.15
N GLU A 138 11.13 -23.20 -13.87
CA GLU A 138 11.77 -24.25 -14.67
C GLU A 138 12.60 -23.68 -15.81
N ALA A 139 12.07 -22.68 -16.52
CA ALA A 139 12.79 -21.99 -17.59
C ALA A 139 14.05 -21.30 -17.05
N LEU A 140 13.97 -20.65 -15.88
CA LEU A 140 15.14 -20.11 -15.19
C LEU A 140 16.14 -21.21 -14.85
N ALA A 141 15.72 -22.30 -14.20
CA ALA A 141 16.60 -23.39 -13.81
C ALA A 141 17.34 -24.04 -14.99
N ASP A 142 16.72 -24.02 -16.17
CA ASP A 142 17.27 -24.52 -17.43
C ASP A 142 18.06 -23.45 -18.23
N GLU A 143 18.18 -22.22 -17.71
CA GLU A 143 18.81 -21.07 -18.37
C GLU A 143 18.20 -20.76 -19.74
N LYS A 144 16.87 -20.95 -19.86
CA LYS A 144 16.10 -20.62 -21.04
C LYS A 144 15.63 -19.16 -20.99
N PRO A 145 15.47 -18.50 -22.15
CA PRO A 145 14.83 -17.19 -22.20
C PRO A 145 13.41 -17.24 -21.62
N LEU A 146 13.07 -16.24 -20.80
CA LEU A 146 11.72 -16.09 -20.25
C LEU A 146 10.81 -15.39 -21.27
N ALA A 147 9.68 -16.02 -21.58
CA ALA A 147 8.63 -15.43 -22.41
C ALA A 147 7.58 -14.77 -21.52
N LEU A 148 7.95 -13.67 -20.85
CA LEU A 148 7.05 -12.95 -19.95
C LEU A 148 6.09 -12.05 -20.74
N GLU A 149 4.81 -12.10 -20.38
CA GLU A 149 3.78 -11.23 -20.96
C GLU A 149 3.55 -10.01 -20.08
N PHE A 150 3.36 -8.84 -20.69
CA PHE A 150 3.15 -7.59 -19.97
C PHE A 150 2.00 -6.79 -20.55
N ASP A 151 1.22 -6.19 -19.67
CA ASP A 151 0.20 -5.19 -19.99
C ASP A 151 0.50 -3.90 -19.23
N THR A 152 1.13 -2.95 -19.91
CA THR A 152 1.57 -1.67 -19.33
C THR A 152 0.57 -0.54 -19.58
N SER A 153 -0.70 -0.86 -19.84
CA SER A 153 -1.76 0.15 -19.94
C SER A 153 -1.94 0.87 -18.60
N GLU A 154 -2.26 2.17 -18.67
CA GLU A 154 -2.53 3.03 -17.51
C GLU A 154 -4.04 3.17 -17.32
N ILE A 155 -4.49 3.15 -16.07
CA ILE A 155 -5.84 3.56 -15.68
C ILE A 155 -5.91 5.09 -15.60
N ARG A 156 -7.03 5.66 -16.02
CA ARG A 156 -7.31 7.11 -15.99
C ARG A 156 -8.81 7.31 -15.79
N PRO A 157 -9.23 8.39 -15.10
CA PRO A 157 -10.64 8.68 -14.92
C PRO A 157 -11.41 8.66 -16.25
N ALA A 158 -12.57 8.02 -16.21
CA ALA A 158 -13.47 7.83 -17.35
C ALA A 158 -14.87 8.44 -17.09
N LEU A 159 -14.96 9.47 -16.24
CA LEU A 159 -16.22 10.17 -15.99
C LEU A 159 -16.78 10.81 -17.26
N GLU A 160 -18.04 10.53 -17.56
CA GLU A 160 -18.80 11.25 -18.56
C GLU A 160 -19.32 12.59 -18.02
N ILE A 161 -19.62 13.56 -18.90
CA ILE A 161 -20.24 14.84 -18.52
C ILE A 161 -21.52 14.59 -17.72
N ILE A 162 -21.58 15.19 -16.52
CA ILE A 162 -22.69 15.04 -15.61
C ILE A 162 -23.62 16.25 -15.76
N ASN A 163 -24.68 16.09 -16.54
CA ASN A 163 -25.75 17.09 -16.65
C ASN A 163 -26.85 16.79 -15.62
N ALA A 164 -26.61 17.17 -14.37
CA ALA A 164 -27.51 16.98 -13.24
C ALA A 164 -27.55 18.26 -12.39
N GLU A 165 -28.64 18.51 -11.64
CA GLU A 165 -28.68 19.63 -10.69
C GLU A 165 -27.81 19.33 -9.46
N GLU A 166 -27.74 18.06 -9.06
CA GLU A 166 -26.94 17.57 -7.95
C GLU A 166 -26.33 16.18 -8.24
N ILE A 167 -25.22 15.90 -7.58
CA ILE A 167 -24.58 14.59 -7.53
C ILE A 167 -24.60 14.06 -6.11
N THR A 168 -24.56 12.75 -5.95
CA THR A 168 -24.34 12.10 -4.65
C THR A 168 -23.08 11.25 -4.71
N ILE A 169 -22.18 11.51 -3.78
CA ILE A 169 -20.99 10.70 -3.50
C ILE A 169 -21.20 9.96 -2.17
N GLY A 170 -20.50 8.87 -1.94
CA GLY A 170 -20.53 8.11 -0.68
C GLY A 170 -21.65 7.08 -0.61
N ASN A 171 -22.24 6.70 -1.74
CA ASN A 171 -23.32 5.72 -1.82
C ASN A 171 -22.79 4.29 -1.88
N THR A 172 -21.58 4.08 -2.40
CA THR A 172 -21.01 2.73 -2.53
C THR A 172 -20.90 2.09 -1.15
N GLU A 173 -21.28 0.82 -1.08
CA GLU A 173 -21.17 -0.02 0.10
C GLU A 173 -20.37 -1.27 -0.28
N VAL A 174 -19.41 -1.63 0.57
CA VAL A 174 -18.81 -2.96 0.58
C VAL A 174 -19.21 -3.60 1.90
N VAL A 175 -19.85 -4.77 1.81
CA VAL A 175 -20.33 -5.51 2.98
C VAL A 175 -19.36 -6.66 3.23
N VAL A 176 -18.98 -6.83 4.49
CA VAL A 176 -18.24 -7.99 5.00
C VAL A 176 -19.16 -8.76 5.92
N GLU A 177 -19.31 -10.05 5.66
CA GLU A 177 -20.16 -10.99 6.39
C GLU A 177 -19.31 -12.07 7.08
N GLU A 178 -19.93 -12.86 7.96
CA GLU A 178 -19.31 -14.12 8.43
C GLU A 178 -19.05 -15.04 7.22
N ASP A 179 -18.01 -15.86 7.30
CA ASP A 179 -17.55 -16.77 6.23
C ASP A 179 -16.94 -16.11 4.98
N ASP A 180 -16.88 -14.77 4.87
CA ASP A 180 -16.18 -14.11 3.77
C ASP A 180 -14.68 -14.42 3.80
N VAL A 181 -14.09 -14.61 2.60
CA VAL A 181 -12.64 -14.75 2.42
C VAL A 181 -12.02 -13.39 2.16
N ILE A 182 -11.19 -12.93 3.08
CA ILE A 182 -10.46 -11.66 2.99
C ILE A 182 -9.00 -11.92 2.63
N VAL A 183 -8.56 -11.38 1.49
CA VAL A 183 -7.14 -11.33 1.14
C VAL A 183 -6.56 -9.96 1.48
N SER A 184 -5.47 -9.94 2.25
CA SER A 184 -4.80 -8.69 2.63
C SER A 184 -3.35 -8.62 2.13
N GLN A 185 -2.80 -7.42 2.17
CA GLN A 185 -1.35 -7.25 2.08
C GLN A 185 -0.67 -7.76 3.36
N VAL A 186 0.65 -7.96 3.33
CA VAL A 186 1.44 -8.36 4.50
C VAL A 186 1.97 -7.14 5.25
N ASP A 187 2.54 -6.19 4.52
CA ASP A 187 3.16 -4.99 5.08
C ASP A 187 2.09 -4.14 5.78
N ARG A 188 2.36 -3.66 7.01
CA ARG A 188 1.40 -2.91 7.86
C ARG A 188 0.11 -3.68 8.22
N VAL A 189 0.08 -4.99 8.01
CA VAL A 189 -1.02 -5.88 8.46
C VAL A 189 -0.46 -6.95 9.37
N LEU A 190 0.49 -7.74 8.90
CA LEU A 190 1.15 -8.77 9.72
C LEU A 190 2.56 -8.36 10.09
N ARG A 191 3.29 -7.67 9.22
CA ARG A 191 4.65 -7.26 9.52
C ARG A 191 4.90 -5.88 8.97
N ASP A 192 5.87 -5.20 9.52
CA ASP A 192 6.33 -3.95 8.94
C ASP A 192 7.82 -3.81 9.22
N TRP A 193 8.59 -3.71 8.14
CA TRP A 193 10.03 -3.68 8.27
C TRP A 193 10.52 -2.33 8.76
N LEU A 194 9.88 -1.22 8.36
CA LEU A 194 10.33 0.13 8.73
C LEU A 194 10.14 0.44 10.22
N GLY A 195 9.07 -0.07 10.81
CA GLY A 195 8.69 0.06 12.22
C GLY A 195 9.22 -1.06 13.11
N LEU A 196 10.16 -1.89 12.61
CA LEU A 196 10.81 -2.98 13.34
C LEU A 196 9.87 -4.14 13.76
N GLN A 197 8.68 -4.21 13.17
CA GLN A 197 7.68 -5.24 13.45
C GLN A 197 7.87 -6.46 12.52
N LEU A 198 9.09 -7.00 12.47
CA LEU A 198 9.47 -8.16 11.64
C LEU A 198 9.46 -9.49 12.39
N MET A 199 9.24 -9.49 13.71
CA MET A 199 9.52 -10.64 14.58
C MET A 199 8.49 -11.78 14.53
N GLN A 200 7.68 -11.83 13.47
CA GLN A 200 6.70 -12.89 13.24
C GLN A 200 6.72 -13.42 11.80
N SER A 201 5.91 -14.45 11.58
CA SER A 201 5.72 -15.07 10.27
C SER A 201 4.95 -14.13 9.34
N PRO A 202 5.29 -14.05 8.04
CA PRO A 202 4.42 -13.38 7.08
C PRO A 202 3.18 -14.19 6.73
N PHE A 203 3.14 -15.50 7.03
CA PHE A 203 2.10 -16.43 6.58
C PHE A 203 0.91 -16.53 7.53
N ASP A 204 1.15 -16.37 8.83
CA ASP A 204 0.19 -16.70 9.90
C ASP A 204 0.48 -15.91 11.20
N GLY A 205 0.95 -14.66 11.07
CA GLY A 205 1.28 -13.78 12.18
C GLY A 205 0.07 -13.16 12.89
N GLU A 206 0.29 -12.57 14.06
CA GLU A 206 -0.72 -11.72 14.72
C GLU A 206 -0.90 -10.43 13.94
N ILE A 207 -2.14 -9.97 13.78
CA ILE A 207 -2.41 -8.69 13.13
C ILE A 207 -1.78 -7.53 13.92
N LEU A 208 -1.00 -6.73 13.21
CA LEU A 208 -0.46 -5.46 13.67
C LEU A 208 -1.58 -4.43 13.79
N ARG A 209 -2.11 -4.31 15.00
CA ARG A 209 -3.10 -3.28 15.33
C ARG A 209 -2.51 -1.88 15.27
N VAL A 210 -1.26 -1.72 15.65
CA VAL A 210 -0.59 -0.41 15.74
C VAL A 210 0.69 -0.48 14.94
N PHE A 211 0.88 0.53 14.10
CA PHE A 211 2.09 0.74 13.33
C PHE A 211 2.51 2.20 13.48
N SER A 212 3.81 2.42 13.32
CA SER A 212 4.46 3.68 13.56
C SER A 212 5.26 4.08 12.31
N GLU A 213 4.75 5.04 11.51
CA GLU A 213 5.47 5.60 10.34
C GLU A 213 6.77 6.35 10.71
N LYS A 214 7.05 6.45 12.01
CA LYS A 214 8.24 7.02 12.64
C LYS A 214 8.68 6.07 13.74
N LEU A 215 9.93 6.08 14.18
CA LEU A 215 10.34 5.19 15.29
C LEU A 215 9.60 5.47 16.62
N THR A 216 8.97 6.65 16.80
CA THR A 216 8.24 6.96 18.04
C THR A 216 7.01 7.86 17.80
N TYR A 217 5.91 7.54 18.49
CA TYR A 217 4.74 8.40 18.70
C TYR A 217 4.41 8.42 20.19
N SER A 218 3.69 9.45 20.65
CA SER A 218 3.12 9.43 22.00
C SER A 218 1.96 8.45 22.07
N GLU A 219 1.76 7.80 23.23
CA GLU A 219 0.60 6.91 23.49
C GLU A 219 -0.73 7.56 23.09
N ASP A 220 -0.89 8.86 23.38
CA ASP A 220 -2.05 9.68 23.01
C ASP A 220 -2.32 9.74 21.49
N GLU A 221 -1.29 9.63 20.66
CA GLU A 221 -1.43 9.64 19.19
C GLU A 221 -1.56 8.21 18.66
N LEU A 222 -0.83 7.25 19.24
CA LEU A 222 -0.88 5.85 18.85
C LEU A 222 -2.29 5.27 18.97
N ARG A 223 -3.06 5.64 20.00
CA ARG A 223 -4.46 5.19 20.18
C ARG A 223 -4.60 3.70 19.88
N GLU A 224 -3.86 2.91 20.66
CA GLU A 224 -3.82 1.46 20.50
C GLU A 224 -5.20 0.84 20.63
N ASP A 225 -6.16 1.52 21.26
CA ASP A 225 -7.56 1.12 21.37
C ASP A 225 -8.36 1.18 20.07
N ILE A 226 -7.84 1.82 19.01
CA ILE A 226 -8.46 1.87 17.68
C ILE A 226 -7.54 1.24 16.63
N GLY A 227 -6.24 1.49 16.71
CA GLY A 227 -5.29 0.97 15.73
C GLY A 227 -5.21 1.75 14.41
N TRP A 228 -4.24 1.34 13.59
CA TRP A 228 -3.74 2.07 12.42
C TRP A 228 -3.70 1.18 11.18
N HIS A 229 -3.81 1.83 10.03
CA HIS A 229 -3.67 1.26 8.70
C HIS A 229 -4.59 0.06 8.46
N GLU A 230 -4.29 -0.71 7.42
CA GLU A 230 -5.01 -1.91 7.02
C GLU A 230 -5.04 -2.95 8.17
N GLY A 231 -3.95 -3.11 8.94
CA GLY A 231 -3.90 -4.02 10.08
C GLY A 231 -4.89 -3.68 11.19
N GLY A 232 -4.97 -2.42 11.63
CA GLY A 232 -5.95 -1.99 12.64
C GLY A 232 -7.39 -2.20 12.19
N ARG A 233 -7.67 -2.05 10.89
CA ARG A 233 -9.01 -2.25 10.33
C ARG A 233 -9.36 -3.73 10.17
N LEU A 234 -8.40 -4.57 9.76
CA LEU A 234 -8.60 -6.00 9.73
C LEU A 234 -8.82 -6.56 11.15
N TRP A 235 -8.09 -6.04 12.13
CA TRP A 235 -8.33 -6.33 13.54
C TRP A 235 -9.77 -5.96 13.96
N ASP A 236 -10.29 -4.79 13.56
CA ASP A 236 -11.68 -4.43 13.83
C ASP A 236 -12.67 -5.44 13.23
N ILE A 237 -12.39 -5.98 12.04
CA ILE A 237 -13.20 -7.00 11.36
C ILE A 237 -13.18 -8.32 12.14
N GLU A 238 -12.00 -8.89 12.39
CA GLU A 238 -11.85 -10.22 13.02
C GLU A 238 -12.33 -10.28 14.47
N ASN A 239 -12.37 -9.14 15.17
CA ASN A 239 -12.95 -9.10 16.52
C ASN A 239 -14.48 -9.15 16.53
N ILE A 240 -15.12 -8.91 15.39
CA ILE A 240 -16.57 -8.79 15.26
C ILE A 240 -17.14 -9.96 14.45
N LEU A 241 -16.43 -10.39 13.41
CA LEU A 241 -16.86 -11.41 12.45
C LEU A 241 -15.85 -12.57 12.41
N ASP A 242 -16.36 -13.79 12.22
CA ASP A 242 -15.56 -14.99 11.94
C ASP A 242 -15.30 -15.07 10.42
N VAL A 243 -14.25 -14.37 9.97
CA VAL A 243 -13.83 -14.32 8.56
C VAL A 243 -12.60 -15.18 8.31
N GLU A 244 -12.42 -15.67 7.08
CA GLU A 244 -11.17 -16.30 6.68
C GLU A 244 -10.19 -15.23 6.18
N HIS A 245 -9.14 -14.96 6.95
CA HIS A 245 -8.08 -14.04 6.56
C HIS A 245 -6.89 -14.78 5.93
N ILE A 246 -6.51 -14.36 4.71
CA ILE A 246 -5.36 -14.88 3.97
C ILE A 246 -4.41 -13.73 3.61
N PRO A 247 -3.21 -13.65 4.22
CA PRO A 247 -2.20 -12.69 3.80
C PRO A 247 -1.57 -13.07 2.45
N ALA A 248 -1.44 -12.12 1.53
CA ALA A 248 -0.82 -12.36 0.24
C ALA A 248 0.71 -12.29 0.32
N VAL A 249 1.36 -13.42 0.56
CA VAL A 249 2.82 -13.49 0.76
C VAL A 249 3.53 -13.86 -0.54
N GLY A 250 4.72 -13.29 -0.79
CA GLY A 250 5.62 -13.81 -1.82
C GLY A 250 5.15 -13.58 -3.25
N THR A 251 4.78 -12.34 -3.59
CA THR A 251 4.36 -11.97 -4.94
C THR A 251 5.54 -11.95 -5.91
N LEU A 252 5.46 -12.72 -7.00
CA LEU A 252 6.46 -12.64 -8.08
C LEU A 252 6.26 -11.33 -8.86
N VAL A 253 7.33 -10.58 -9.09
CA VAL A 253 7.32 -9.35 -9.89
C VAL A 253 8.38 -9.41 -10.97
N ALA A 254 8.08 -8.84 -12.14
CA ALA A 254 8.99 -8.80 -13.27
C ALA A 254 9.24 -7.35 -13.74
N LYS A 255 10.46 -7.10 -14.22
CA LYS A 255 10.89 -5.78 -14.68
C LYS A 255 10.72 -5.64 -16.19
N LYS A 256 10.18 -4.50 -16.62
CA LYS A 256 10.12 -4.07 -18.02
C LYS A 256 10.31 -2.56 -18.10
N ASP A 257 11.22 -2.12 -18.97
CA ASP A 257 11.51 -0.70 -19.19
C ASP A 257 11.79 0.09 -17.89
N ASN A 258 12.55 -0.52 -16.98
CA ASN A 258 12.88 -0.01 -15.63
C ASN A 258 11.73 0.12 -14.63
N LYS A 259 10.56 -0.43 -14.94
CA LYS A 259 9.43 -0.52 -14.02
C LYS A 259 9.18 -1.98 -13.64
N TRP A 260 8.65 -2.20 -12.44
CA TRP A 260 8.30 -3.52 -11.94
C TRP A 260 6.80 -3.73 -12.04
N TYR A 261 6.37 -4.94 -12.31
CA TYR A 261 4.96 -5.28 -12.47
C TYR A 261 4.68 -6.59 -11.73
N ALA A 262 3.52 -6.66 -11.08
CA ALA A 262 2.95 -7.88 -10.52
C ALA A 262 1.92 -8.50 -11.49
N PRO A 263 1.72 -9.83 -11.44
CA PRO A 263 0.90 -10.56 -12.38
C PRO A 263 -0.58 -10.62 -12.00
N ASP A 264 -1.42 -10.89 -13.00
CA ASP A 264 -2.75 -11.47 -12.81
C ASP A 264 -2.69 -12.99 -12.57
N GLU A 265 -3.83 -13.65 -12.43
CA GLU A 265 -3.90 -15.09 -12.19
C GLU A 265 -3.37 -15.96 -13.35
N ASN A 266 -3.18 -15.38 -14.52
CA ASN A 266 -2.69 -16.06 -15.72
C ASN A 266 -1.19 -15.82 -15.97
N GLY A 267 -0.51 -15.09 -15.07
CA GLY A 267 0.91 -14.78 -15.22
C GLY A 267 1.21 -13.60 -16.16
N VAL A 268 0.21 -12.79 -16.52
CA VAL A 268 0.43 -11.56 -17.29
C VAL A 268 0.81 -10.45 -16.31
N PHE A 269 1.99 -9.87 -16.44
CA PHE A 269 2.49 -8.81 -15.56
C PHE A 269 1.87 -7.45 -15.92
N ARG A 270 0.85 -7.03 -15.15
CA ARG A 270 0.00 -5.87 -15.48
C ARG A 270 0.12 -4.69 -14.52
N PHE A 271 0.37 -4.97 -13.25
CA PHE A 271 0.13 -4.01 -12.18
C PHE A 271 1.45 -3.43 -11.70
N GLU A 272 1.71 -2.15 -12.04
CA GLU A 272 2.99 -1.52 -11.71
C GLU A 272 3.22 -1.50 -10.19
N VAL A 273 4.39 -1.99 -9.77
CA VAL A 273 4.87 -2.02 -8.39
C VAL A 273 5.89 -0.91 -8.20
N PRO A 274 5.66 0.03 -7.25
CA PRO A 274 6.59 1.10 -6.96
C PRO A 274 7.98 0.58 -6.59
N LEU A 275 9.02 1.31 -7.01
CA LEU A 275 10.41 0.91 -6.76
C LEU A 275 10.73 0.77 -5.29
N ASP A 276 10.18 1.64 -4.43
CA ASP A 276 10.41 1.58 -2.98
C ASP A 276 9.90 0.26 -2.37
N LYS A 277 8.86 -0.35 -2.93
CA LYS A 277 8.33 -1.65 -2.47
C LYS A 277 9.19 -2.83 -2.91
N VAL A 278 9.64 -2.82 -4.17
CA VAL A 278 10.60 -3.86 -4.63
C VAL A 278 11.94 -3.73 -3.91
N SER A 279 12.30 -2.52 -3.46
CA SER A 279 13.53 -2.24 -2.71
C SER A 279 13.52 -2.70 -1.25
N TYR A 280 12.42 -3.30 -0.76
CA TYR A 280 12.37 -3.83 0.59
C TYR A 280 13.53 -4.80 0.83
N PRO A 281 14.23 -4.71 1.97
CA PRO A 281 15.36 -5.57 2.28
C PRO A 281 14.94 -7.03 2.55
N THR A 282 13.64 -7.34 2.50
CA THR A 282 13.08 -8.69 2.51
C THR A 282 12.74 -9.22 1.11
N THR A 283 12.87 -8.43 0.04
CA THR A 283 12.64 -8.92 -1.34
C THR A 283 13.68 -9.97 -1.76
N ARG A 284 13.27 -11.04 -2.44
CA ARG A 284 14.16 -12.07 -2.98
C ARG A 284 14.38 -11.85 -4.47
N PHE A 285 15.58 -11.49 -4.89
CA PHE A 285 15.89 -11.34 -6.31
C PHE A 285 16.34 -12.68 -6.90
N LEU A 286 15.56 -13.24 -7.82
CA LEU A 286 15.89 -14.46 -8.56
C LEU A 286 16.82 -14.16 -9.74
N THR A 287 16.63 -12.99 -10.34
CA THR A 287 17.50 -12.36 -11.34
C THR A 287 17.43 -10.83 -11.15
N ALA A 288 18.20 -10.06 -11.92
CA ALA A 288 18.10 -8.60 -11.93
C ALA A 288 16.72 -8.06 -12.37
N ASP A 289 15.93 -8.86 -13.08
CA ASP A 289 14.64 -8.47 -13.68
C ASP A 289 13.46 -9.31 -13.15
N LEU A 290 13.68 -10.19 -12.18
CA LEU A 290 12.65 -11.03 -11.57
C LEU A 290 12.90 -11.16 -10.06
N ALA A 291 11.89 -10.83 -9.26
CA ALA A 291 11.99 -10.85 -7.81
C ALA A 291 10.70 -11.36 -7.15
N VAL A 292 10.80 -11.80 -5.90
CA VAL A 292 9.69 -12.20 -5.04
C VAL A 292 9.59 -11.20 -3.91
N VAL A 293 8.51 -10.43 -3.87
CA VAL A 293 8.21 -9.50 -2.78
C VAL A 293 7.51 -10.29 -1.68
N VAL A 294 8.22 -10.58 -0.59
CA VAL A 294 7.70 -11.35 0.54
C VAL A 294 6.62 -10.55 1.27
N ASP A 295 6.95 -9.32 1.67
CA ASP A 295 6.02 -8.41 2.34
C ASP A 295 5.27 -7.56 1.31
N SER A 296 4.17 -8.10 0.77
CA SER A 296 3.33 -7.38 -0.18
C SER A 296 2.78 -6.08 0.43
N HIS A 297 2.65 -5.04 -0.39
CA HIS A 297 2.15 -3.73 0.00
C HIS A 297 1.30 -3.07 -1.11
N GLY A 298 -0.01 -3.30 -1.06
CA GLY A 298 -1.01 -2.67 -1.91
C GLY A 298 -1.65 -3.60 -2.96
N MET A 299 -2.82 -3.17 -3.46
CA MET A 299 -3.72 -3.99 -4.30
C MET A 299 -3.04 -4.64 -5.51
N ASN A 300 -2.06 -3.94 -6.11
CA ASN A 300 -1.32 -4.40 -7.28
C ASN A 300 -0.60 -5.74 -7.09
N MET A 301 -0.22 -6.10 -5.87
CA MET A 301 0.50 -7.34 -5.58
C MET A 301 -0.40 -8.49 -5.16
N LEU A 302 -1.70 -8.25 -4.96
CA LEU A 302 -2.60 -9.24 -4.36
C LEU A 302 -3.46 -9.98 -5.40
N VAL A 303 -3.53 -9.48 -6.64
CA VAL A 303 -4.53 -9.92 -7.63
C VAL A 303 -4.51 -11.43 -7.86
N GLU A 304 -3.33 -12.01 -8.13
CA GLU A 304 -3.25 -13.46 -8.39
C GLU A 304 -3.76 -14.28 -7.20
N GLN A 305 -3.31 -13.95 -5.99
CA GLN A 305 -3.68 -14.67 -4.79
C GLN A 305 -5.15 -14.46 -4.42
N ALA A 306 -5.69 -13.26 -4.61
CA ALA A 306 -7.10 -12.96 -4.41
C ALA A 306 -8.00 -13.79 -5.32
N VAL A 307 -7.67 -13.86 -6.62
CA VAL A 307 -8.44 -14.65 -7.58
C VAL A 307 -8.30 -16.15 -7.32
N ARG A 308 -7.08 -16.63 -7.03
CA ARG A 308 -6.82 -18.05 -6.75
C ARG A 308 -7.54 -18.53 -5.49
N ASN A 309 -7.51 -17.73 -4.44
CA ASN A 309 -8.16 -18.03 -3.16
C ASN A 309 -9.64 -17.68 -3.14
N LYS A 310 -10.20 -17.16 -4.25
CA LYS A 310 -11.61 -16.77 -4.38
C LYS A 310 -12.04 -15.79 -3.29
N ALA A 311 -11.22 -14.78 -3.06
CA ALA A 311 -11.52 -13.72 -2.10
C ALA A 311 -12.86 -13.05 -2.44
N ASP A 312 -13.66 -12.76 -1.42
CA ASP A 312 -14.85 -11.92 -1.53
C ASP A 312 -14.45 -10.45 -1.42
N VAL A 313 -13.44 -10.17 -0.58
CA VAL A 313 -12.92 -8.83 -0.30
C VAL A 313 -11.40 -8.82 -0.28
N VAL A 314 -10.81 -7.77 -0.86
CA VAL A 314 -9.38 -7.47 -0.75
C VAL A 314 -9.18 -6.18 0.05
N ILE A 315 -8.29 -6.23 1.04
CA ILE A 315 -7.93 -5.08 1.88
C ILE A 315 -6.46 -4.74 1.70
N ALA A 316 -6.19 -3.59 1.09
CA ALA A 316 -4.81 -3.14 0.86
C ALA A 316 -4.72 -1.64 0.57
N CYS A 317 -3.48 -1.17 0.50
CA CYS A 317 -3.16 0.19 0.14
C CYS A 317 -3.44 0.50 -1.34
N CYS A 318 -3.86 1.74 -1.64
CA CYS A 318 -4.27 2.23 -2.96
C CYS A 318 -3.64 3.61 -3.30
N ASP A 319 -2.37 3.79 -2.95
CA ASP A 319 -1.61 5.05 -3.12
C ASP A 319 -0.73 5.13 -4.39
N HIS A 320 -1.02 4.30 -5.39
CA HIS A 320 -0.27 4.26 -6.64
C HIS A 320 -1.18 3.88 -7.81
N PRO A 321 -0.99 4.41 -9.04
CA PRO A 321 -1.88 4.10 -10.17
C PRO A 321 -1.95 2.60 -10.50
N GLY A 322 -0.84 1.87 -10.36
CA GLY A 322 -0.80 0.42 -10.56
C GLY A 322 -1.72 -0.35 -9.59
N LYS A 323 -1.95 0.19 -8.38
CA LYS A 323 -2.89 -0.38 -7.39
C LYS A 323 -4.33 -0.18 -7.81
N ILE A 324 -4.64 0.96 -8.45
CA ILE A 324 -6.01 1.25 -8.89
C ILE A 324 -6.39 0.44 -10.13
N LYS A 325 -5.43 0.18 -11.03
CA LYS A 325 -5.60 -0.79 -12.11
C LYS A 325 -5.93 -2.20 -11.58
N ALA A 326 -5.32 -2.59 -10.46
CA ALA A 326 -5.66 -3.85 -9.80
C ALA A 326 -7.05 -3.82 -9.16
N VAL A 327 -7.49 -2.70 -8.57
CA VAL A 327 -8.85 -2.52 -8.07
C VAL A 327 -9.89 -2.71 -9.18
N GLU A 328 -9.69 -2.07 -10.35
CA GLU A 328 -10.55 -2.26 -11.52
C GLU A 328 -10.62 -3.74 -11.92
N TYR A 329 -9.46 -4.39 -12.05
CA TYR A 329 -9.38 -5.80 -12.42
C TYR A 329 -10.08 -6.72 -11.41
N LEU A 330 -9.89 -6.50 -10.10
CA LEU A 330 -10.57 -7.26 -9.04
C LEU A 330 -12.08 -7.08 -9.11
N SER A 331 -12.54 -5.85 -9.34
CA SER A 331 -13.98 -5.56 -9.53
C SER A 331 -14.56 -6.30 -10.72
N GLU A 332 -13.85 -6.38 -11.86
CA GLU A 332 -14.27 -7.16 -13.03
C GLU A 332 -14.38 -8.68 -12.73
N LYS A 333 -13.66 -9.16 -11.71
CA LYS A 333 -13.73 -10.54 -11.21
C LYS A 333 -14.83 -10.73 -10.16
N GLY A 334 -15.55 -9.68 -9.80
CA GLY A 334 -16.58 -9.70 -8.75
C GLY A 334 -16.02 -9.68 -7.33
N ILE A 335 -14.75 -9.25 -7.16
CA ILE A 335 -14.08 -9.16 -5.87
C ILE A 335 -14.10 -7.70 -5.41
N SER A 336 -14.59 -7.46 -4.19
CA SER A 336 -14.68 -6.10 -3.63
C SER A 336 -13.31 -5.60 -3.16
N ALA A 337 -13.06 -4.29 -3.23
CA ALA A 337 -11.81 -3.71 -2.74
C ALA A 337 -12.05 -2.65 -1.66
N ILE A 338 -11.34 -2.75 -0.53
CA ILE A 338 -11.33 -1.73 0.52
C ILE A 338 -9.95 -1.08 0.58
N CYS A 339 -9.91 0.20 0.20
CA CYS A 339 -8.71 1.03 0.13
C CYS A 339 -8.67 2.02 1.31
N PHE A 340 -8.11 1.65 2.46
CA PHE A 340 -8.04 2.59 3.59
C PHE A 340 -7.09 3.77 3.34
N THR A 341 -6.06 3.53 2.53
CA THR A 341 -5.12 4.52 2.02
C THR A 341 -5.39 4.78 0.53
N ASP A 342 -6.16 5.82 0.22
CA ASP A 342 -6.89 6.00 -1.06
C ASP A 342 -6.34 7.11 -1.97
N LEU A 343 -5.05 7.46 -1.86
CA LEU A 343 -4.47 8.64 -2.53
C LEU A 343 -4.77 8.72 -4.04
N ASP A 344 -4.69 7.58 -4.73
CA ASP A 344 -4.88 7.53 -6.19
C ASP A 344 -6.23 6.93 -6.59
N LEU A 345 -7.10 6.54 -5.65
CA LEU A 345 -8.36 5.85 -5.95
C LEU A 345 -9.28 6.63 -6.89
N TYR A 346 -9.16 7.96 -6.91
CA TYR A 346 -9.86 8.83 -7.86
C TYR A 346 -9.61 8.45 -9.34
N LEU A 347 -8.54 7.72 -9.67
CA LEU A 347 -8.29 7.24 -11.03
C LEU A 347 -9.35 6.24 -11.52
N ALA A 348 -10.09 5.58 -10.61
CA ALA A 348 -11.20 4.69 -10.95
C ALA A 348 -12.55 5.40 -11.15
N LEU A 349 -12.59 6.74 -11.04
CA LEU A 349 -13.81 7.51 -11.30
C LEU A 349 -14.35 7.22 -12.71
N GLY A 350 -15.58 6.73 -12.80
CA GLY A 350 -16.25 6.38 -14.06
C GLY A 350 -16.00 4.96 -14.57
N HIS A 351 -15.37 4.10 -13.78
CA HIS A 351 -15.12 2.70 -14.11
C HIS A 351 -16.15 1.71 -13.52
N ASP A 352 -17.12 2.19 -12.73
CA ASP A 352 -18.14 1.36 -12.06
C ASP A 352 -17.53 0.22 -11.24
N VAL A 353 -16.51 0.56 -10.43
CA VAL A 353 -15.77 -0.43 -9.64
C VAL A 353 -16.43 -0.65 -8.29
N ASN A 354 -16.47 -1.90 -7.84
CA ASN A 354 -16.91 -2.27 -6.50
C ASN A 354 -15.78 -2.04 -5.48
N ALA A 355 -15.53 -0.77 -5.16
CA ALA A 355 -14.47 -0.39 -4.24
C ALA A 355 -14.83 0.84 -3.41
N VAL A 356 -14.31 0.88 -2.19
CA VAL A 356 -14.45 2.02 -1.27
C VAL A 356 -13.09 2.51 -0.80
N GLY A 357 -12.94 3.84 -0.72
CA GLY A 357 -11.71 4.52 -0.27
C GLY A 357 -11.94 5.30 1.01
N SER A 358 -11.12 5.05 2.04
CA SER A 358 -11.22 5.72 3.34
C SER A 358 -12.67 5.83 3.85
N ALA A 359 -13.47 4.79 3.66
CA ALA A 359 -14.89 4.80 3.94
C ALA A 359 -15.18 4.53 5.43
N PRO A 360 -16.02 5.33 6.10
CA PRO A 360 -16.56 4.99 7.41
C PRO A 360 -17.22 3.61 7.39
N PHE A 361 -17.25 2.94 8.54
CA PHE A 361 -17.93 1.64 8.65
C PHE A 361 -18.78 1.55 9.91
N GLU A 362 -19.78 0.69 9.86
CA GLU A 362 -20.63 0.36 10.98
C GLU A 362 -20.94 -1.14 11.02
N PHE A 363 -21.08 -1.67 12.23
CA PHE A 363 -21.61 -3.00 12.43
C PHE A 363 -23.13 -2.94 12.51
N LYS A 364 -23.81 -3.62 11.60
CA LYS A 364 -25.26 -3.59 11.46
C LYS A 364 -25.77 -4.92 10.92
N ASP A 365 -26.82 -5.44 11.55
CA ASP A 365 -27.49 -6.68 11.13
C ASP A 365 -26.52 -7.86 10.94
N ASP A 366 -25.59 -8.03 11.89
CA ASP A 366 -24.54 -9.06 11.91
C ASP A 366 -23.51 -8.96 10.76
N LYS A 367 -23.34 -7.76 10.19
CA LYS A 367 -22.43 -7.47 9.07
C LYS A 367 -21.64 -6.20 9.32
N LEU A 368 -20.44 -6.11 8.76
CA LEU A 368 -19.69 -4.86 8.69
C LEU A 368 -19.91 -4.20 7.34
N VAL A 369 -20.51 -3.01 7.35
CA VAL A 369 -20.77 -2.24 6.14
C VAL A 369 -19.79 -1.08 6.07
N PHE A 370 -18.92 -1.11 5.05
CA PHE A 370 -18.01 -0.01 4.72
C PHE A 370 -18.67 0.88 3.66
N GLY A 371 -18.78 2.17 3.93
CA GLY A 371 -19.42 3.13 3.04
C GLY A 371 -20.87 3.43 3.41
N GLY A 372 -21.72 3.68 2.41
CA GLY A 372 -23.13 4.00 2.64
C GLY A 372 -23.36 5.30 3.42
N LYS A 373 -22.47 6.29 3.24
CA LYS A 373 -22.51 7.62 3.88
C LYS A 373 -22.66 8.72 2.82
N PRO A 374 -23.86 8.85 2.22
CA PRO A 374 -24.05 9.75 1.08
C PRO A 374 -23.97 11.22 1.46
N ILE A 375 -23.28 11.99 0.61
CA ILE A 375 -23.26 13.45 0.62
C ILE A 375 -23.70 13.95 -0.75
N THR A 376 -24.77 14.76 -0.76
CA THR A 376 -25.26 15.41 -1.97
C THR A 376 -24.58 16.75 -2.16
N ILE A 377 -24.08 16.99 -3.37
CA ILE A 377 -23.41 18.23 -3.78
C ILE A 377 -24.16 18.81 -4.98
N ARG A 378 -24.50 20.09 -4.90
CA ARG A 378 -25.24 20.80 -5.95
C ARG A 378 -24.31 21.44 -6.96
N THR A 379 -24.84 21.68 -8.15
CA THR A 379 -24.15 22.43 -9.20
C THR A 379 -23.79 23.82 -8.68
N GLY A 380 -22.53 24.21 -8.84
CA GLY A 380 -22.01 25.50 -8.39
C GLY A 380 -21.88 25.62 -6.87
N GLN A 381 -22.00 24.54 -6.10
CA GLN A 381 -21.72 24.55 -4.67
C GLN A 381 -20.23 24.78 -4.44
N GLU A 382 -19.91 25.60 -3.44
CA GLU A 382 -18.56 25.81 -2.96
C GLU A 382 -18.11 24.59 -2.15
N VAL A 383 -16.95 24.04 -2.50
CA VAL A 383 -16.32 22.93 -1.78
C VAL A 383 -14.90 23.35 -1.41
N ILE A 384 -14.61 23.38 -0.10
CA ILE A 384 -13.25 23.60 0.38
C ILE A 384 -12.48 22.30 0.23
N VAL A 385 -11.34 22.32 -0.46
CA VAL A 385 -10.51 21.12 -0.68
C VAL A 385 -9.11 21.36 -0.16
N THR A 386 -8.55 20.39 0.57
CA THR A 386 -7.13 20.43 0.93
C THR A 386 -6.25 20.07 -0.24
N LYS A 387 -5.09 20.73 -0.30
CA LYS A 387 -4.00 20.44 -1.23
C LYS A 387 -2.68 20.43 -0.47
N ALA A 388 -1.72 19.62 -0.91
CA ALA A 388 -0.39 19.59 -0.30
C ALA A 388 0.71 19.96 -1.29
N ASP A 389 1.70 20.70 -0.81
CA ASP A 389 2.96 20.87 -1.53
C ASP A 389 3.88 19.68 -1.24
N VAL A 390 4.09 18.83 -2.24
CA VAL A 390 4.93 17.64 -2.14
C VAL A 390 6.41 18.02 -1.98
N GLY A 391 7.14 17.30 -1.13
CA GLY A 391 8.61 17.30 -1.13
C GLY A 391 9.30 18.00 0.05
N LYS A 392 8.57 18.56 1.02
CA LYS A 392 9.17 19.13 2.25
C LYS A 392 9.02 18.26 3.48
N THR A 393 7.87 17.62 3.64
CA THR A 393 7.49 16.84 4.82
C THR A 393 7.02 15.47 4.38
N TYR A 394 7.63 14.40 4.88
CA TYR A 394 7.21 13.04 4.56
C TYR A 394 5.73 12.81 4.93
N ALA A 395 5.00 12.08 4.09
CA ALA A 395 3.57 11.79 4.19
C ALA A 395 2.60 13.00 4.15
N ILE A 396 3.09 14.25 3.94
CA ILE A 396 2.19 15.41 3.81
C ILE A 396 1.39 15.38 2.50
N TRP A 397 1.91 14.71 1.47
CA TRP A 397 1.27 14.61 0.16
C TRP A 397 -0.10 13.93 0.20
N TYR A 398 -0.42 13.15 1.24
CA TYR A 398 -1.76 12.58 1.41
C TYR A 398 -2.86 13.61 1.70
N TYR A 399 -2.51 14.87 2.07
CA TYR A 399 -3.51 15.95 2.10
C TYR A 399 -3.86 16.48 0.69
N ASP A 400 -3.20 16.00 -0.36
CA ASP A 400 -3.53 16.31 -1.76
C ASP A 400 -4.68 15.45 -2.32
N THR A 401 -5.02 14.34 -1.66
CA THR A 401 -6.07 13.40 -2.12
C THR A 401 -7.41 14.08 -2.41
N PRO A 402 -7.95 14.96 -1.54
CA PRO A 402 -9.20 15.67 -1.84
C PRO A 402 -9.13 16.53 -3.10
N TYR A 403 -8.04 17.28 -3.28
CA TYR A 403 -7.84 18.11 -4.46
C TYR A 403 -7.79 17.27 -5.74
N ARG A 404 -7.09 16.12 -5.74
CA ARG A 404 -7.03 15.23 -6.91
C ARG A 404 -8.42 14.73 -7.31
N TYR A 405 -9.17 14.22 -6.34
CA TYR A 405 -10.52 13.71 -6.56
C TYR A 405 -11.45 14.80 -7.12
N PHE A 406 -11.58 15.92 -6.42
CA PHE A 406 -12.51 16.99 -6.83
C PHE A 406 -12.08 17.71 -8.10
N SER A 407 -10.78 17.75 -8.41
CA SER A 407 -10.29 18.27 -9.68
C SER A 407 -10.74 17.42 -10.87
N GLU A 408 -10.90 16.11 -10.72
CA GLU A 408 -11.47 15.26 -11.77
C GLU A 408 -12.99 15.37 -11.85
N VAL A 409 -13.68 15.40 -10.70
CA VAL A 409 -15.15 15.59 -10.66
C VAL A 409 -15.54 16.93 -11.29
N SER A 410 -14.83 18.02 -10.97
CA SER A 410 -15.14 19.37 -11.47
C SER A 410 -14.97 19.53 -12.99
N LYS A 411 -14.28 18.60 -13.67
CA LYS A 411 -14.21 18.59 -15.14
C LYS A 411 -15.53 18.16 -15.79
N THR A 412 -16.37 17.43 -15.06
CA THR A 412 -17.62 16.83 -15.59
C THR A 412 -18.87 17.34 -14.89
N PHE A 413 -18.75 17.82 -13.65
CA PHE A 413 -19.82 18.43 -12.86
C PHE A 413 -19.38 19.81 -12.35
N PRO A 414 -20.12 20.91 -12.63
CA PRO A 414 -19.66 22.24 -12.24
C PRO A 414 -19.63 22.44 -10.71
N LEU A 415 -18.43 22.60 -10.15
CA LEU A 415 -18.17 22.88 -8.74
C LEU A 415 -17.31 24.15 -8.58
N GLU A 416 -17.53 24.91 -7.51
CA GLU A 416 -16.60 25.98 -7.10
C GLU A 416 -15.61 25.44 -6.07
N LEU A 417 -14.41 25.07 -6.52
CA LEU A 417 -13.38 24.53 -5.64
C LEU A 417 -12.54 25.66 -5.01
N ILE A 418 -12.59 25.77 -3.69
CA ILE A 418 -11.71 26.65 -2.92
C ILE A 418 -10.56 25.80 -2.37
N THR A 419 -9.38 25.93 -2.98
CA THR A 419 -8.22 25.11 -2.64
C THR A 419 -7.38 25.73 -1.53
N ILE A 420 -7.13 24.97 -0.46
CA ILE A 420 -6.31 25.41 0.67
C ILE A 420 -5.04 24.54 0.75
N THR A 421 -3.89 25.17 0.55
CA THR A 421 -2.60 24.48 0.64
C THR A 421 -2.14 24.32 2.08
N VAL A 422 -1.74 23.10 2.43
CA VAL A 422 -1.06 22.74 3.68
C VAL A 422 0.32 22.17 3.38
N ASP A 423 1.32 22.57 4.16
CA ASP A 423 2.69 22.02 4.05
C ASP A 423 3.24 21.48 5.39
N ASP A 424 2.40 21.50 6.43
CA ASP A 424 2.70 21.00 7.77
C ASP A 424 1.43 20.43 8.44
N PHE A 425 1.60 19.41 9.27
CA PHE A 425 0.52 18.70 9.99
C PHE A 425 -0.27 19.57 10.98
N LYS A 426 0.17 20.79 11.29
CA LYS A 426 -0.52 21.76 12.19
C LYS A 426 -1.17 22.91 11.45
N GLN A 427 -1.57 22.71 10.19
CA GLN A 427 -2.13 23.77 9.35
C GLN A 427 -3.58 23.55 8.92
N THR A 428 -4.23 22.46 9.35
CA THR A 428 -5.62 22.17 8.98
C THR A 428 -6.63 23.22 9.47
N HIS A 429 -6.29 24.05 10.47
CA HIS A 429 -7.13 25.21 10.84
C HIS A 429 -7.42 26.14 9.66
N LYS A 430 -6.45 26.33 8.74
CA LYS A 430 -6.60 27.18 7.55
C LYS A 430 -7.77 26.73 6.68
N VAL A 431 -8.03 25.42 6.63
CA VAL A 431 -9.08 24.80 5.81
C VAL A 431 -10.45 25.19 6.37
N TYR A 432 -10.63 25.02 7.68
CA TYR A 432 -11.89 25.33 8.34
C TYR A 432 -12.13 26.84 8.50
N ASP A 433 -11.07 27.64 8.64
CA ASP A 433 -11.18 29.10 8.63
C ASP A 433 -11.64 29.61 7.25
N ALA A 434 -11.11 29.04 6.16
CA ALA A 434 -11.57 29.34 4.81
C ALA A 434 -13.03 28.91 4.60
N ALA A 435 -13.45 27.76 5.14
CA ALA A 435 -14.84 27.33 5.10
C ALA A 435 -15.77 28.35 5.77
N ARG A 436 -15.36 28.86 6.95
CA ARG A 436 -16.12 29.90 7.67
C ARG A 436 -16.16 31.22 6.90
N GLU A 437 -15.06 31.64 6.27
CA GLU A 437 -14.98 32.87 5.48
C GLU A 437 -15.84 32.81 4.22
N ALA A 438 -15.84 31.68 3.52
CA ALA A 438 -16.67 31.46 2.34
C ALA A 438 -18.14 31.17 2.68
N HIS A 439 -18.45 30.85 3.95
CA HIS A 439 -19.74 30.26 4.35
C HIS A 439 -20.04 28.92 3.64
N ALA A 440 -18.98 28.17 3.30
CA ALA A 440 -19.10 26.85 2.71
C ALA A 440 -19.56 25.83 3.75
N ASP A 441 -20.48 24.96 3.35
CA ASP A 441 -21.01 23.89 4.19
C ASP A 441 -20.30 22.55 3.95
N THR A 442 -19.40 22.47 2.98
CA THR A 442 -18.74 21.23 2.57
C THR A 442 -17.22 21.39 2.55
N VAL A 443 -16.54 20.54 3.30
CA VAL A 443 -15.08 20.45 3.36
C VAL A 443 -14.66 19.04 2.98
N ALA A 444 -13.68 18.93 2.08
CA ALA A 444 -13.02 17.69 1.74
C ALA A 444 -11.57 17.73 2.26
N SER A 445 -11.24 16.86 3.21
CA SER A 445 -9.97 16.90 3.92
C SER A 445 -9.55 15.52 4.40
N ARG A 446 -8.26 15.41 4.73
CA ARG A 446 -7.71 14.33 5.57
C ARG A 446 -7.82 14.68 7.05
N VAL A 447 -8.10 13.69 7.89
CA VAL A 447 -7.98 13.74 9.35
C VAL A 447 -7.00 12.65 9.77
N PHE A 448 -5.76 13.05 10.07
CA PHE A 448 -4.66 12.12 10.35
C PHE A 448 -4.35 12.03 11.85
N ASN A 449 -4.27 13.17 12.53
CA ASN A 449 -3.80 13.27 13.91
C ASN A 449 -4.81 14.00 14.82
N LYS A 450 -4.48 14.10 16.11
CA LYS A 450 -5.31 14.79 17.11
C LYS A 450 -5.60 16.25 16.76
N TYR A 451 -4.64 16.95 16.17
CA TYR A 451 -4.80 18.34 15.78
C TYR A 451 -5.88 18.49 14.71
N ASP A 452 -5.81 17.69 13.64
CA ASP A 452 -6.82 17.68 12.58
C ASP A 452 -8.21 17.36 13.11
N TYR A 453 -8.30 16.32 13.95
CA TYR A 453 -9.55 15.93 14.59
C TYR A 453 -10.18 17.09 15.36
N ASN A 454 -9.41 17.81 16.17
CA ASN A 454 -9.92 18.94 16.94
C ASN A 454 -10.41 20.09 16.03
N GLN A 455 -9.74 20.35 14.92
CA GLN A 455 -10.19 21.37 13.97
C GLN A 455 -11.48 20.95 13.25
N ALA A 456 -11.53 19.69 12.77
CA ALA A 456 -12.69 19.11 12.11
C ALA A 456 -13.92 19.11 13.03
N LYS A 457 -13.75 18.60 14.25
CA LYS A 457 -14.79 18.53 15.28
C LYS A 457 -15.37 19.90 15.60
N ALA A 458 -14.51 20.88 15.88
CA ALA A 458 -14.97 22.24 16.20
C ALA A 458 -15.83 22.83 15.08
N TRP A 459 -15.44 22.63 13.82
CA TRP A 459 -16.24 23.08 12.68
C TRP A 459 -17.56 22.30 12.54
N LEU A 460 -17.55 20.96 12.67
CA LEU A 460 -18.76 20.15 12.58
C LEU A 460 -19.79 20.44 13.69
N GLU A 461 -19.34 20.83 14.89
CA GLU A 461 -20.20 21.22 16.01
C GLU A 461 -20.93 22.56 15.78
N GLU A 462 -20.41 23.44 14.91
CA GLU A 462 -21.01 24.74 14.63
C GLU A 462 -22.36 24.62 13.89
N SER A 463 -22.53 23.61 13.05
CA SER A 463 -23.78 23.38 12.31
C SER A 463 -23.97 21.93 11.89
N LYS A 464 -25.21 21.43 12.00
CA LYS A 464 -25.62 20.12 11.47
C LYS A 464 -25.65 20.06 9.94
N SER A 465 -25.62 21.21 9.26
CA SER A 465 -25.50 21.26 7.80
C SER A 465 -24.08 21.05 7.32
N HIS A 466 -23.06 21.22 8.17
CA HIS A 466 -21.67 21.04 7.77
C HIS A 466 -21.41 19.58 7.42
N LYS A 467 -20.77 19.36 6.27
CA LYS A 467 -20.40 18.07 5.71
C LYS A 467 -18.88 17.96 5.56
N LEU A 468 -18.32 16.88 6.06
CA LEU A 468 -16.90 16.54 5.94
C LEU A 468 -16.75 15.29 5.09
N ILE A 469 -16.00 15.39 3.99
CA ILE A 469 -15.70 14.26 3.11
C ILE A 469 -14.27 13.84 3.39
N LEU A 470 -14.11 12.63 3.93
CA LEU A 470 -12.82 12.10 4.35
C LEU A 470 -12.08 11.46 3.18
N PHE A 471 -10.78 11.72 3.14
CA PHE A 471 -9.83 11.05 2.28
C PHE A 471 -8.63 10.63 3.12
N HIS A 472 -8.11 9.44 2.89
CA HIS A 472 -6.89 8.92 3.53
C HIS A 472 -6.89 9.08 5.06
N SER A 473 -8.05 8.85 5.68
CA SER A 473 -8.33 9.18 7.10
C SER A 473 -8.69 7.96 7.93
N ILE A 474 -9.47 7.02 7.37
CA ILE A 474 -9.95 5.82 8.09
C ILE A 474 -8.82 4.83 8.38
N SER A 475 -7.68 4.97 7.71
CA SER A 475 -6.41 4.34 8.12
C SER A 475 -5.90 4.81 9.49
N TYR A 476 -6.47 5.86 10.10
CA TYR A 476 -5.93 6.46 11.31
C TYR A 476 -7.00 6.57 12.40
N PRO A 477 -6.61 6.45 13.69
CA PRO A 477 -7.56 6.49 14.80
C PRO A 477 -8.49 7.70 14.78
N TYR A 478 -7.94 8.86 14.44
CA TYR A 478 -8.68 10.12 14.44
C TYR A 478 -9.68 10.25 13.29
N GLY A 479 -9.45 9.60 12.15
CA GLY A 479 -10.43 9.47 11.08
C GLY A 479 -11.60 8.58 11.46
N ILE A 480 -11.34 7.48 12.19
CA ILE A 480 -12.40 6.63 12.75
C ILE A 480 -13.27 7.43 13.72
N LEU A 481 -12.65 8.09 14.70
CA LEU A 481 -13.36 8.85 15.74
C LEU A 481 -14.29 9.91 15.15
N ILE A 482 -13.80 10.71 14.21
CA ILE A 482 -14.63 11.79 13.64
C ILE A 482 -15.81 11.21 12.87
N SER A 483 -15.63 10.09 12.16
CA SER A 483 -16.70 9.42 11.42
C SER A 483 -17.77 8.82 12.33
N GLN A 484 -17.37 8.25 13.48
CA GLN A 484 -18.30 7.65 14.46
C GLN A 484 -19.03 8.72 15.29
N GLU A 485 -18.38 9.85 15.58
CA GLU A 485 -18.98 10.95 16.34
C GLU A 485 -19.98 11.77 15.50
N PHE A 486 -19.74 11.89 14.19
CA PHE A 486 -20.55 12.67 13.27
C PHE A 486 -21.06 11.87 12.05
N PRO A 487 -21.75 10.73 12.25
CA PRO A 487 -22.08 9.79 11.17
C PRO A 487 -23.01 10.36 10.10
N GLU A 488 -23.82 11.37 10.44
CA GLU A 488 -24.73 12.05 9.51
C GLU A 488 -24.07 13.23 8.75
N GLN A 489 -22.85 13.61 9.15
CA GLN A 489 -22.12 14.75 8.59
C GLN A 489 -20.83 14.32 7.88
N VAL A 490 -20.39 13.07 8.07
CA VAL A 490 -19.12 12.56 7.54
C VAL A 490 -19.39 11.53 6.45
N GLY A 491 -18.78 11.73 5.27
CA GLY A 491 -18.76 10.79 4.16
C GLY A 491 -17.34 10.56 3.64
N PHE A 492 -17.21 10.04 2.41
CA PHE A 492 -15.91 9.66 1.84
C PHE A 492 -15.82 9.90 0.32
N GLY A 493 -14.59 9.84 -0.20
CA GLY A 493 -14.29 9.94 -1.62
C GLY A 493 -14.71 8.72 -2.42
N ASP A 494 -15.98 8.64 -2.78
CA ASP A 494 -16.56 7.52 -3.53
C ASP A 494 -16.26 7.60 -5.03
N VAL A 495 -15.83 6.50 -5.64
CA VAL A 495 -15.54 6.43 -7.07
C VAL A 495 -16.77 6.26 -7.95
N ASN A 496 -17.91 5.87 -7.35
CA ASN A 496 -19.18 5.76 -8.06
C ASN A 496 -20.07 6.96 -7.72
N ILE A 497 -20.16 7.90 -8.66
CA ILE A 497 -20.94 9.13 -8.49
C ILE A 497 -22.33 8.96 -9.07
N ASN A 498 -23.34 9.05 -8.21
CA ASN A 498 -24.74 8.99 -8.62
C ASN A 498 -25.26 10.36 -9.07
N ARG A 499 -26.12 10.35 -10.09
CA ARG A 499 -26.74 11.56 -10.66
C ARG A 499 -28.21 11.60 -10.26
N ASN A 500 -28.65 12.67 -9.62
CA ASN A 500 -30.08 12.93 -9.44
C ASN A 500 -30.51 13.93 -10.50
N ILE A 501 -31.35 13.47 -11.44
CA ILE A 501 -31.86 14.26 -12.58
C ILE A 501 -33.11 15.02 -12.18
#